data_AF-T1F2H1-F1
#
_entry.id   AF-T1F2H1-F1
#
_cell.length_a   1.000
_cell.length_b   1.000
_cell.length_c   1.000
_cell.angle_alpha   90.00
_cell.angle_beta   90.00
_cell.angle_gamma   90.00
#
_symmetry.space_group_name_H-M   'P 1'
#
loop_
_entity.id
_entity.type
_entity.pdbx_description
1 polymer ?
#
loop_
_entity_poly.entity_id
_entity_poly.type
_entity_poly.pdbx_seq_one_letter_code
_entity_poly.pdbx_strand_id
1 'polypeptide(L)'
;MERKNTPVKDAAKTKRSTKYDVCKHVQTYAHASIPVLKEPSGISALDGKRPDGCTLIPWRAGRCLAWDVTVPGTLAERYVHLTSKESGLAATRASDEKFKKYEGALPSMDFLPVCIEVLGPMDNNTSIFFKKICKMISGRSGDSRELFFAMNHISCLLQRFLRVCVTENVQLNADSYITGGNELKNRKWEFSGTLS
;
A
#
# COMPACT_ATOMS: atom_id res chain seq x y z
N MET A 1 14.12 -7.16 35.95
CA MET A 1 14.05 -5.82 35.30
C MET A 1 13.35 -6.01 33.96
N GLU A 2 12.04 -5.82 33.95
CA GLU A 2 11.17 -6.10 32.81
C GLU A 2 11.43 -5.05 31.72
N ARG A 3 11.93 -5.48 30.56
CA ARG A 3 12.11 -4.60 29.40
C ARG A 3 10.72 -4.19 28.91
N LYS A 4 10.25 -3.02 29.34
CA LYS A 4 9.05 -2.39 28.80
C LYS A 4 9.22 -2.28 27.29
N ASN A 5 8.52 -3.12 26.52
CA ASN A 5 8.37 -2.92 25.09
C ASN A 5 7.70 -1.56 24.89
N THR A 6 8.37 -0.68 24.16
CA THR A 6 7.93 0.69 23.91
C THR A 6 6.78 0.71 22.90
N PRO A 7 5.70 1.49 23.11
CA PRO A 7 4.49 1.51 22.28
C PRO A 7 4.72 1.77 20.78
N VAL A 8 5.82 2.45 20.43
CA VAL A 8 6.24 2.69 19.04
C VAL A 8 6.54 1.39 18.27
N LYS A 9 7.10 0.37 18.93
CA LYS A 9 7.43 -0.92 18.30
C LYS A 9 6.18 -1.76 18.02
N ASP A 10 5.18 -1.69 18.90
CA ASP A 10 3.92 -2.41 18.74
C ASP A 10 3.04 -1.77 17.67
N ALA A 11 3.05 -0.44 17.55
CA ALA A 11 2.43 0.29 16.44
C ALA A 11 3.06 -0.12 15.09
N ALA A 12 4.38 -0.06 14.96
CA ALA A 12 5.08 -0.45 13.74
C ALA A 12 4.81 -1.92 13.32
N LYS A 13 4.69 -2.84 14.29
CA LYS A 13 4.32 -4.24 14.04
C LYS A 13 2.87 -4.38 13.58
N THR A 14 1.95 -3.61 14.17
CA THR A 14 0.53 -3.56 13.80
C THR A 14 0.33 -2.96 12.41
N LYS A 15 1.05 -1.89 12.06
CA LYS A 15 1.10 -1.30 10.72
C LYS A 15 1.57 -2.29 9.67
N ARG A 16 2.68 -2.99 9.94
CA ARG A 16 3.23 -3.99 9.05
C ARG A 16 2.22 -5.13 8.83
N SER A 17 1.59 -5.62 9.89
CA SER A 17 0.52 -6.64 9.80
C SER A 17 -0.66 -6.17 8.95
N THR A 18 -1.19 -4.97 9.22
CA THR A 18 -2.40 -4.44 8.54
C THR A 18 -2.14 -4.00 7.10
N LYS A 19 -0.96 -3.46 6.78
CA LYS A 19 -0.48 -3.25 5.41
C LYS A 19 -0.51 -4.58 4.64
N TYR A 20 -0.02 -5.64 5.28
CA TYR A 20 -0.07 -6.98 4.70
C TYR A 20 -1.44 -7.60 4.69
N ASP A 21 -2.39 -7.20 5.53
CA ASP A 21 -3.77 -7.68 5.46
C ASP A 21 -4.53 -7.07 4.28
N VAL A 22 -4.26 -5.79 3.94
CA VAL A 22 -4.74 -5.17 2.69
C VAL A 22 -4.13 -5.86 1.47
N CYS A 23 -2.81 -6.07 1.46
CA CYS A 23 -2.15 -6.82 0.40
C CYS A 23 -2.63 -8.28 0.34
N LYS A 24 -2.91 -8.89 1.49
CA LYS A 24 -3.43 -10.26 1.63
C LYS A 24 -4.90 -10.35 1.29
N HIS A 25 -5.67 -9.27 1.18
CA HIS A 25 -7.05 -9.36 0.70
C HIS A 25 -7.22 -9.12 -0.78
N VAL A 26 -6.21 -8.56 -1.44
CA VAL A 26 -5.95 -8.92 -2.84
C VAL A 26 -5.74 -10.45 -2.97
N GLN A 27 -5.28 -11.12 -1.90
CA GLN A 27 -4.98 -12.56 -1.78
C GLN A 27 -6.17 -13.43 -1.25
N THR A 28 -7.24 -12.85 -0.69
CA THR A 28 -8.43 -13.59 -0.18
C THR A 28 -9.73 -13.05 -0.75
N TYR A 29 -9.88 -13.18 -2.06
CA TYR A 29 -11.05 -13.94 -2.52
C TYR A 29 -10.50 -15.28 -2.99
N ALA A 30 -10.78 -16.34 -2.24
CA ALA A 30 -10.55 -17.72 -2.67
C ALA A 30 -11.12 -17.99 -4.10
N HIS A 31 -12.06 -17.15 -4.54
CA HIS A 31 -12.64 -17.11 -5.88
C HIS A 31 -11.69 -16.64 -6.98
N ALA A 32 -10.67 -15.80 -6.73
CA ALA A 32 -9.73 -15.36 -7.78
C ALA A 32 -8.56 -16.33 -7.99
N SER A 33 -8.28 -17.22 -7.02
CA SER A 33 -7.19 -18.23 -7.06
C SER A 33 -5.83 -17.69 -7.55
N ILE A 34 -5.49 -16.45 -7.21
CA ILE A 34 -4.18 -15.87 -7.55
C ILE A 34 -3.27 -16.02 -6.32
N PRO A 35 -2.38 -17.02 -6.29
CA PRO A 35 -1.38 -17.12 -5.23
C PRO A 35 -0.40 -15.95 -5.31
N VAL A 36 0.09 -15.50 -4.15
CA VAL A 36 0.93 -14.31 -4.00
C VAL A 36 2.06 -14.61 -3.02
N LEU A 37 3.23 -14.05 -3.31
CA LEU A 37 4.41 -14.05 -2.44
C LEU A 37 4.54 -12.67 -1.78
N LYS A 38 4.74 -12.65 -0.46
CA LYS A 38 4.94 -11.42 0.31
C LYS A 38 6.42 -11.11 0.46
N GLU A 39 6.76 -9.83 0.33
CA GLU A 39 8.10 -9.29 0.44
C GLU A 39 9.14 -10.18 -0.27
N PRO A 40 9.01 -10.44 -1.56
CA PRO A 40 9.88 -11.40 -2.23
C PRO A 40 11.33 -10.91 -2.29
N SER A 41 12.24 -11.74 -1.79
CA SER A 41 13.69 -11.47 -1.83
C SER A 41 14.29 -11.95 -3.16
N GLY A 42 15.28 -11.23 -3.69
CA GLY A 42 16.04 -11.65 -4.86
C GLY A 42 15.33 -11.49 -6.21
N ILE A 43 14.21 -10.76 -6.27
CA ILE A 43 13.52 -10.48 -7.54
C ILE A 43 14.25 -9.41 -8.37
N SER A 44 14.74 -8.36 -7.73
CA SER A 44 15.63 -7.41 -8.42
C SER A 44 17.05 -7.94 -8.36
N ALA A 45 17.60 -8.30 -9.53
CA ALA A 45 18.94 -8.84 -9.67
C ALA A 45 20.05 -7.76 -9.55
N LEU A 46 19.71 -6.47 -9.70
CA LEU A 46 20.68 -5.40 -9.91
C LEU A 46 20.80 -4.39 -8.76
N ASP A 47 19.71 -4.12 -8.04
CA ASP A 47 19.67 -3.00 -7.08
C ASP A 47 19.09 -3.34 -5.70
N GLY A 48 18.78 -4.63 -5.45
CA GLY A 48 18.24 -5.09 -4.17
C GLY A 48 16.85 -4.53 -3.82
N LYS A 49 16.17 -3.85 -4.76
CA LYS A 49 14.82 -3.33 -4.53
C LYS A 49 13.86 -4.49 -4.26
N ARG A 50 13.06 -4.32 -3.20
CA ARG A 50 12.13 -5.32 -2.71
C ARG A 50 10.69 -4.76 -2.77
N PRO A 51 9.85 -5.23 -3.69
CA PRO A 51 8.43 -4.90 -3.68
C PRO A 51 7.75 -5.53 -2.46
N ASP A 52 6.56 -5.04 -2.10
CA ASP A 52 5.79 -5.59 -0.97
C ASP A 52 5.21 -6.97 -1.28
N GLY A 53 4.94 -7.25 -2.54
CA GLY A 53 4.45 -8.55 -2.97
C GLY A 53 4.48 -8.75 -4.48
N CYS A 54 4.28 -9.99 -4.90
CA CYS A 54 4.09 -10.34 -6.30
C CYS A 54 3.16 -11.54 -6.47
N THR A 55 2.55 -11.71 -7.64
CA THR A 55 1.82 -12.94 -7.98
C THR A 55 2.79 -14.11 -8.17
N LEU A 56 2.35 -15.29 -7.75
CA LEU A 56 3.06 -16.56 -7.98
C LEU A 56 2.70 -17.20 -9.32
N ILE A 57 1.61 -16.75 -9.94
CA ILE A 57 1.22 -17.13 -11.31
C ILE A 57 1.25 -15.90 -12.23
N PRO A 58 1.38 -16.10 -13.55
CA PRO A 58 1.29 -15.01 -14.51
C PRO A 58 -0.01 -14.21 -14.39
N TRP A 59 0.13 -12.89 -14.35
CA TRP A 59 -0.97 -11.93 -14.33
C TRP A 59 -1.45 -11.59 -15.74
N ARG A 60 -0.51 -11.32 -16.66
CA ARG A 60 -0.78 -11.00 -18.06
C ARG A 60 0.40 -11.36 -18.93
N ALA A 61 0.13 -11.92 -20.11
CA ALA A 61 1.16 -12.22 -21.13
C ALA A 61 2.36 -13.02 -20.57
N GLY A 62 2.10 -14.01 -19.72
CA GLY A 62 3.15 -14.84 -19.11
C GLY A 62 3.96 -14.16 -18.00
N ARG A 63 3.73 -12.87 -17.71
CA ARG A 63 4.46 -12.14 -16.65
C ARG A 63 3.68 -12.10 -15.34
N CYS A 64 4.39 -12.32 -14.24
CA CYS A 64 3.86 -12.07 -12.89
C CYS A 64 3.73 -10.57 -12.65
N LEU A 65 2.85 -10.20 -11.71
CA LEU A 65 2.66 -8.81 -11.29
C LEU A 65 3.32 -8.60 -9.93
N ALA A 66 4.23 -7.63 -9.82
CA ALA A 66 4.77 -7.13 -8.56
C ALA A 66 4.10 -5.81 -8.18
N TRP A 67 4.01 -5.52 -6.88
CA TRP A 67 3.49 -4.26 -6.38
C TRP A 67 4.18 -3.78 -5.12
N ASP A 68 4.09 -2.47 -4.90
CA ASP A 68 4.58 -1.78 -3.70
C ASP A 68 3.46 -0.85 -3.24
N VAL A 69 3.00 -1.04 -2.00
CA VAL A 69 1.90 -0.27 -1.39
C VAL A 69 2.46 0.98 -0.72
N THR A 70 1.91 2.13 -1.08
CA THR A 70 2.27 3.43 -0.50
C THR A 70 1.05 4.18 -0.03
N VAL A 71 1.16 4.78 1.15
CA VAL A 71 0.09 5.56 1.77
C VAL A 71 0.55 6.99 2.01
N PRO A 72 0.54 7.88 1.00
CA PRO A 72 0.93 9.26 1.21
C PRO A 72 -0.05 9.96 2.15
N GLY A 73 0.47 10.85 3.01
CA GLY A 73 -0.37 11.68 3.86
C GLY A 73 -1.06 12.77 3.05
N THR A 74 -2.39 12.75 2.97
CA THR A 74 -3.18 13.79 2.28
C THR A 74 -2.85 15.20 2.77
N LEU A 75 -2.60 15.33 4.08
CA LEU A 75 -2.30 16.61 4.74
C LEU A 75 -0.80 16.84 4.97
N ALA A 76 0.07 16.03 4.36
CA ALA A 76 1.51 16.22 4.47
C ALA A 76 1.93 17.52 3.76
N GLU A 77 2.85 18.28 4.36
CA GLU A 77 3.32 19.57 3.85
C GLU A 77 3.76 19.51 2.37
N ARG A 78 4.46 18.45 1.97
CA ARG A 78 4.90 18.24 0.59
C ARG A 78 3.77 18.00 -0.42
N TYR A 79 2.57 17.61 0.03
CA TYR A 79 1.44 17.28 -0.84
C TYR A 79 0.24 18.21 -0.65
N VAL A 80 0.15 18.97 0.44
CA VAL A 80 -1.03 19.79 0.79
C VAL A 80 -1.37 20.83 -0.28
N HIS A 81 -0.37 21.37 -0.98
CA HIS A 81 -0.56 22.32 -2.07
C HIS A 81 -1.17 21.68 -3.34
N LEU A 82 -1.11 20.35 -3.45
CA LEU A 82 -1.74 19.56 -4.51
C LEU A 82 -3.11 19.07 -4.04
N THR A 83 -3.17 18.39 -2.89
CA THR A 83 -4.39 17.76 -2.38
C THR A 83 -5.49 18.75 -2.00
N SER A 84 -5.12 20.01 -1.72
CA SER A 84 -6.09 21.10 -1.54
C SER A 84 -6.80 21.52 -2.84
N LYS A 85 -6.24 21.20 -4.00
CA LYS A 85 -6.81 21.53 -5.32
C LYS A 85 -7.59 20.35 -5.89
N GLU A 86 -7.07 19.15 -5.73
CA GLU A 86 -7.66 17.93 -6.28
C GLU A 86 -7.34 16.72 -5.40
N SER A 87 -8.40 15.95 -5.11
CA SER A 87 -8.34 14.74 -4.31
C SER A 87 -7.55 13.64 -5.04
N GLY A 88 -6.67 12.94 -4.33
CA GLY A 88 -5.89 11.84 -4.91
C GLY A 88 -4.56 12.26 -5.54
N LEU A 89 -4.24 13.55 -5.63
CA LEU A 89 -2.98 14.00 -6.22
C LEU A 89 -1.74 13.53 -5.44
N ALA A 90 -1.83 13.33 -4.12
CA ALA A 90 -0.70 12.76 -3.38
C ALA A 90 -0.49 11.29 -3.76
N ALA A 91 -1.58 10.52 -3.91
CA ALA A 91 -1.53 9.14 -4.39
C ALA A 91 -0.96 9.06 -5.81
N THR A 92 -1.40 9.93 -6.72
CA THR A 92 -0.88 10.00 -8.09
C THR A 92 0.62 10.31 -8.10
N ARG A 93 1.09 11.30 -7.32
CA ARG A 93 2.52 11.60 -7.25
C ARG A 93 3.34 10.46 -6.65
N ALA A 94 2.86 9.82 -5.60
CA ALA A 94 3.50 8.64 -5.03
C ALA A 94 3.55 7.47 -6.03
N SER A 95 2.51 7.31 -6.85
CA SER A 95 2.43 6.30 -7.92
C SER A 95 3.53 6.53 -8.97
N ASP A 96 3.68 7.77 -9.46
CA ASP A 96 4.74 8.15 -10.42
C ASP A 96 6.15 7.92 -9.86
N GLU A 97 6.37 8.29 -8.59
CA GLU A 97 7.64 8.07 -7.88
C GLU A 97 7.97 6.57 -7.78
N LYS A 98 6.96 5.74 -7.51
CA LYS A 98 7.13 4.27 -7.47
C LYS A 98 7.39 3.68 -8.85
N PHE A 99 6.72 4.15 -9.90
CA PHE A 99 7.04 3.71 -11.26
C PHE A 99 8.50 3.98 -11.59
N LYS A 100 8.99 5.20 -11.35
CA LYS A 100 10.40 5.55 -11.54
C LYS A 100 11.34 4.71 -10.67
N LYS A 101 10.94 4.42 -9.42
CA LYS A 101 11.72 3.55 -8.52
C LYS A 101 11.94 2.16 -9.12
N TYR A 102 10.93 1.56 -9.75
CA TYR A 102 11.01 0.18 -10.27
C TYR A 102 11.23 0.11 -11.79
N GLU A 103 11.39 1.24 -12.46
CA GLU A 103 11.74 1.31 -13.87
C GLU A 103 13.06 0.56 -14.12
N GLY A 104 13.03 -0.44 -15.01
CA GLY A 104 14.16 -1.30 -15.31
C GLY A 104 14.58 -2.30 -14.22
N ALA A 105 14.04 -2.20 -12.99
CA ALA A 105 14.42 -3.05 -11.86
C ALA A 105 13.79 -4.45 -11.90
N LEU A 106 12.66 -4.59 -12.61
CA LEU A 106 11.86 -5.82 -12.66
C LEU A 106 11.63 -6.28 -14.11
N PRO A 107 12.69 -6.67 -14.86
CA PRO A 107 12.60 -6.92 -16.30
C PRO A 107 11.65 -8.07 -16.71
N SER A 108 11.39 -9.01 -15.80
CA SER A 108 10.53 -10.19 -16.03
C SER A 108 9.11 -10.06 -15.45
N MET A 109 8.78 -8.92 -14.84
CA MET A 109 7.50 -8.72 -14.17
C MET A 109 6.81 -7.45 -14.64
N ASP A 110 5.48 -7.46 -14.63
CA ASP A 110 4.72 -6.21 -14.63
C ASP A 110 4.83 -5.59 -13.23
N PHE A 111 4.92 -4.26 -13.15
CA PHE A 111 4.90 -3.53 -11.89
C PHE A 111 3.64 -2.67 -11.78
N LEU A 112 3.00 -2.68 -10.62
CA LEU A 112 1.87 -1.81 -10.28
C LEU A 112 2.13 -1.15 -8.91
N PRO A 113 2.27 0.18 -8.84
CA PRO A 113 2.18 0.88 -7.57
C PRO A 113 0.74 0.84 -7.05
N VAL A 114 0.56 0.50 -5.77
CA VAL A 114 -0.73 0.57 -5.09
C VAL A 114 -0.69 1.79 -4.17
N CYS A 115 -1.23 2.92 -4.63
CA CYS A 115 -1.14 4.21 -3.95
C CYS A 115 -2.50 4.70 -3.50
N ILE A 116 -2.65 4.87 -2.18
CA ILE A 116 -3.90 5.27 -1.54
C ILE A 116 -3.55 6.30 -0.49
N GLU A 117 -4.04 7.53 -0.61
CA GLU A 117 -3.84 8.53 0.42
C GLU A 117 -4.46 8.11 1.74
N VAL A 118 -3.92 8.65 2.84
CA VAL A 118 -4.35 8.31 4.20
C VAL A 118 -5.85 8.56 4.45
N LEU A 119 -6.47 9.52 3.74
CA LEU A 119 -7.90 9.83 3.86
C LEU A 119 -8.79 9.03 2.89
N GLY A 120 -8.23 8.17 2.04
CA GLY A 120 -8.98 7.26 1.17
C GLY A 120 -8.84 7.45 -0.35
N PRO A 121 -8.60 8.66 -0.90
CA PRO A 121 -8.39 8.82 -2.34
C PRO A 121 -7.25 7.94 -2.84
N MET A 122 -7.38 7.35 -4.02
CA MET A 122 -6.35 6.47 -4.60
C MET A 122 -6.07 6.89 -6.03
N ASP A 123 -4.89 6.54 -6.54
CA ASP A 123 -4.55 6.85 -7.92
C ASP A 123 -5.35 5.99 -8.92
N ASN A 124 -5.35 6.41 -10.18
CA ASN A 124 -6.16 5.76 -11.21
C ASN A 124 -5.72 4.31 -11.46
N ASN A 125 -4.42 4.00 -11.39
CA ASN A 125 -3.93 2.64 -11.62
C ASN A 125 -4.40 1.69 -10.51
N THR A 126 -4.36 2.13 -9.25
CA THR A 126 -4.92 1.38 -8.11
C THR A 126 -6.41 1.15 -8.27
N SER A 127 -7.17 2.18 -8.65
CA SER A 127 -8.62 2.07 -8.88
C SER A 127 -8.97 1.07 -9.99
N ILE A 128 -8.26 1.13 -11.12
CA ILE A 128 -8.44 0.21 -12.25
C ILE A 128 -8.08 -1.22 -11.83
N PHE A 129 -7.00 -1.39 -11.06
CA PHE A 129 -6.57 -2.69 -10.56
C PHE A 129 -7.63 -3.34 -9.66
N PHE A 130 -8.14 -2.64 -8.64
CA PHE A 130 -9.19 -3.18 -7.79
C PHE A 130 -10.46 -3.53 -8.57
N LYS A 131 -10.89 -2.64 -9.49
CA LYS A 131 -12.02 -2.94 -10.38
C LYS A 131 -11.77 -4.19 -11.23
N LYS A 132 -10.56 -4.39 -11.73
CA LYS A 132 -10.19 -5.59 -12.52
C LYS A 132 -10.25 -6.85 -11.66
N ILE A 133 -9.73 -6.81 -10.44
CA ILE A 133 -9.81 -7.94 -9.48
C ILE A 133 -11.27 -8.31 -9.21
N CYS A 134 -12.13 -7.32 -8.87
CA CYS A 134 -13.54 -7.58 -8.60
C CYS A 134 -14.28 -8.15 -9.83
N LYS A 135 -13.95 -7.67 -11.04
CA LYS A 135 -14.50 -8.22 -12.29
C LYS A 135 -14.09 -9.67 -12.53
N MET A 136 -12.84 -10.04 -12.22
CA MET A 136 -12.41 -11.44 -12.35
C MET A 136 -13.10 -12.36 -11.35
N ILE A 137 -13.34 -11.90 -10.12
CA ILE A 137 -14.10 -12.64 -9.11
C ILE A 137 -15.52 -12.90 -9.61
N SER A 138 -16.21 -11.84 -10.05
CA SER A 138 -17.58 -11.94 -10.59
C SER A 138 -17.65 -12.81 -11.85
N GLY A 139 -16.69 -12.67 -12.76
CA GLY A 139 -16.64 -13.49 -13.98
C GLY A 139 -16.42 -14.98 -13.68
N ARG A 140 -15.67 -15.32 -12.63
CA ARG A 140 -15.44 -16.70 -12.21
C ARG A 140 -16.60 -17.30 -11.42
N SER A 141 -17.30 -16.50 -10.62
CA SER A 141 -18.48 -16.98 -9.89
C SER A 141 -19.70 -17.16 -10.80
N GLY A 142 -19.75 -16.43 -11.92
CA GLY A 142 -20.94 -16.35 -12.77
C GLY A 142 -22.05 -15.46 -12.20
N ASP A 143 -21.83 -14.83 -11.04
CA ASP A 143 -22.79 -13.95 -10.37
C ASP A 143 -22.32 -12.49 -10.46
N SER A 144 -23.14 -11.63 -11.07
CA SER A 144 -22.84 -10.20 -11.21
C SER A 144 -22.81 -9.45 -9.88
N ARG A 145 -23.47 -9.96 -8.83
CA ARG A 145 -23.51 -9.35 -7.48
C ARG A 145 -22.16 -9.45 -6.77
N GLU A 146 -21.36 -10.46 -7.10
CA GLU A 146 -20.02 -10.64 -6.54
C GLU A 146 -19.09 -9.46 -6.83
N LEU A 147 -19.31 -8.72 -7.91
CA LEU A 147 -18.57 -7.48 -8.18
C LEU A 147 -18.75 -6.46 -7.04
N PHE A 148 -20.00 -6.27 -6.60
CA PHE A 148 -20.37 -5.32 -5.55
C PHE A 148 -19.87 -5.82 -4.19
N PHE A 149 -20.07 -7.10 -3.87
CA PHE A 149 -19.59 -7.68 -2.63
C PHE A 149 -18.07 -7.60 -2.50
N ALA A 150 -17.34 -7.93 -3.57
CA ALA A 150 -15.88 -7.79 -3.61
C ALA A 150 -15.42 -6.34 -3.42
N MET A 151 -16.07 -5.38 -4.09
CA MET A 151 -15.73 -3.97 -3.95
C MET A 151 -15.96 -3.46 -2.51
N ASN A 152 -17.09 -3.80 -1.90
CA ASN A 152 -17.40 -3.38 -0.53
C ASN A 152 -16.45 -4.01 0.47
N HIS A 153 -16.14 -5.29 0.29
CA HIS A 153 -15.21 -6.00 1.17
C HIS A 153 -13.82 -5.36 1.15
N ILE A 154 -13.29 -5.07 -0.05
CA ILE A 154 -12.03 -4.33 -0.22
C ILE A 154 -12.11 -2.96 0.46
N SER A 155 -13.21 -2.23 0.25
CA SER A 155 -13.40 -0.89 0.84
C SER A 155 -13.36 -0.90 2.36
N CYS A 156 -14.04 -1.85 3.01
CA CYS A 156 -14.01 -1.99 4.47
C CYS A 156 -12.60 -2.32 5.00
N LEU A 157 -11.84 -3.17 4.30
CA LEU A 157 -10.48 -3.52 4.68
C LEU A 157 -9.52 -2.35 4.53
N LEU A 158 -9.65 -1.60 3.43
CA LEU A 158 -8.89 -0.37 3.22
C LEU A 158 -9.16 0.63 4.34
N GLN A 159 -10.43 0.88 4.69
CA GLN A 159 -10.78 1.78 5.79
C GLN A 159 -10.19 1.33 7.13
N ARG A 160 -10.19 0.02 7.43
CA ARG A 160 -9.57 -0.52 8.64
C ARG A 160 -8.06 -0.27 8.68
N PHE A 161 -7.38 -0.41 7.56
CA PHE A 161 -5.95 -0.14 7.44
C PHE A 161 -5.62 1.36 7.50
N LEU A 162 -6.37 2.19 6.77
CA LEU A 162 -6.19 3.63 6.77
C LEU A 162 -6.43 4.22 8.16
N ARG A 163 -7.40 3.69 8.92
CA ARG A 163 -7.61 4.04 10.34
C ARG A 163 -6.32 3.90 11.16
N VAL A 164 -5.60 2.78 11.00
CA VAL A 164 -4.32 2.56 11.72
C VAL A 164 -3.30 3.63 11.31
N CYS A 165 -3.19 3.92 10.01
CA CYS A 165 -2.29 4.95 9.50
C CYS A 165 -2.61 6.36 10.06
N VAL A 166 -3.90 6.71 10.18
CA VAL A 166 -4.34 7.98 10.79
C VAL A 166 -3.99 8.03 12.28
N THR A 167 -4.33 6.99 13.05
CA THR A 167 -4.07 6.97 14.50
C THR A 167 -2.58 7.12 14.82
N GLU A 168 -1.71 6.45 14.06
CA GLU A 168 -0.26 6.58 14.24
C GLU A 168 0.25 7.98 13.89
N ASN A 169 -0.26 8.60 12.81
CA ASN A 169 0.12 9.97 12.45
C ASN A 169 -0.24 10.96 13.56
N VAL A 170 -1.42 10.82 14.17
CA VAL A 170 -1.84 11.65 15.30
C VAL A 170 -0.89 11.47 16.49
N GLN A 171 -0.52 10.23 16.82
CA GLN A 171 0.42 9.96 17.91
C GLN A 171 1.81 10.56 17.66
N LEU A 172 2.37 10.37 16.45
CA LEU A 172 3.66 10.95 16.06
C LEU A 172 3.66 12.48 16.08
N ASN A 173 2.51 13.11 15.81
CA ASN A 173 2.36 14.56 15.94
C ASN A 173 2.36 14.97 17.41
N ALA A 174 1.54 14.33 18.25
CA ALA A 174 1.51 14.60 19.69
C ALA A 174 2.90 14.47 20.34
N ASP A 175 3.63 13.39 20.04
CA ASP A 175 4.97 13.14 20.59
C ASP A 175 5.97 14.22 20.15
N SER A 176 5.89 14.69 18.89
CA SER A 176 6.80 15.73 18.38
C SER A 176 6.61 17.11 19.01
N TYR A 177 5.40 17.42 19.49
CA TYR A 177 5.14 18.63 20.27
C TYR A 177 5.74 18.54 21.68
N ILE A 178 5.78 17.33 22.25
CA ILE A 178 6.32 17.09 23.59
C ILE A 178 7.85 17.08 23.60
N THR A 179 8.51 16.55 22.56
CA THR A 179 9.98 16.35 22.55
C THR A 179 10.80 17.50 21.93
N GLY A 180 10.24 18.69 21.71
CA GLY A 180 11.03 19.84 21.23
C GLY A 180 11.59 19.69 19.81
N GLY A 181 10.71 19.45 18.83
CA GLY A 181 10.76 20.07 17.49
C GLY A 181 11.88 19.78 16.47
N ASN A 182 13.10 19.33 16.82
CA ASN A 182 14.22 19.37 15.86
C ASN A 182 14.74 18.02 15.35
N GLU A 183 14.53 16.89 16.02
CA GLU A 183 15.04 15.58 15.53
C GLU A 183 14.02 14.74 14.73
N LEU A 184 12.74 15.11 14.73
CA LEU A 184 11.66 14.32 14.09
C LEU A 184 11.17 14.88 12.75
N LYS A 185 11.61 16.08 12.36
CA LYS A 185 11.15 16.75 11.11
C LYS A 185 11.61 16.02 9.84
N ASN A 186 12.76 15.34 9.87
CA ASN A 186 13.32 14.66 8.69
C ASN A 186 12.92 13.19 8.53
N ARG A 187 12.05 12.64 9.40
CA ARG A 187 11.56 11.24 9.30
C ARG A 187 10.04 11.14 9.10
N LYS A 188 9.39 12.26 8.79
CA LYS A 188 7.93 12.36 8.79
C LYS A 188 7.40 12.40 7.35
N TRP A 189 6.36 11.59 7.12
CA TRP A 189 5.40 11.61 6.00
C TRP A 189 5.57 10.61 4.85
N GLU A 190 6.68 9.90 4.72
CA GLU A 190 6.76 8.78 3.78
C GLU A 190 6.42 7.45 4.47
N PHE A 191 5.22 6.93 4.20
CA PHE A 191 4.82 5.58 4.57
C PHE A 191 5.53 4.48 3.74
N SER A 192 6.62 4.81 3.05
CA SER A 192 7.50 3.84 2.39
C SER A 192 8.55 3.34 3.38
N GLY A 193 8.14 2.42 4.25
CA GLY A 193 9.08 1.63 5.02
C GLY A 193 9.87 0.72 4.07
N THR A 194 11.07 1.17 3.67
CA THR A 194 12.13 0.29 3.20
C THR A 194 13.01 0.04 4.41
N LEU A 195 12.98 -1.17 4.97
CA LEU A 195 14.00 -1.63 5.91
C LEU A 195 14.99 -2.45 5.08
N SER A 196 16.23 -1.95 5.03
CA SER A 196 17.44 -2.72 4.69
C SER A 196 17.55 -3.96 5.56
#